data_AF-A0A357LZK8-F1
#
_entry.id   AF-A0A357LZK8-F1
#
_cell.length_a   1.000
_cell.length_b   1.000
_cell.length_c   1.000
_cell.angle_alpha   90.00
_cell.angle_beta   90.00
_cell.angle_gamma   90.00
#
_symmetry.space_group_name_H-M   'P 1'
#
loop_
_entity.id
_entity.type
_entity.pdbx_description
1 polymer ?
#
loop_
_entity_poly.entity_id
_entity_poly.type
_entity_poly.pdbx_seq_one_letter_code
_entity_poly.pdbx_strand_id
1 'polypeptide(L)'
;QCDDQTVHMEAGSVWTFDNWRPHQVNNHSDITRIHLVADTTGNSKLLGSLDDCTVGKAALRKNSDYHSLSWNEQAPALPLKTERGKIHTVMAASEVELLAGNYLRDLPTADTPAVHQWKTLLTRLIQDWQELWSQYRDAPESWTAYRQLRDQVFSGLQAVGESVPLQSNGIDAILAVKSGLISYLLQGEADKASAAGSRAGAATPPAKQPLLSLRLPRPVFIVAAPRSGSTLLFETLAVSPELWTLGGEAHWLIEQFPDWQPETGAVDSNRLDASALTQARGQALLQSVAQRLRNHKGEKLSGHANVRWLEKTPKNALRIPLLKALFPDALFVHLWRSPEENIASIMNAWNKGNWVTYPSLPGRKGPWSLLLPPGWQALNGRPLPEIAAFQWEATNRIILEDLKKIHPSQQLRISYSDLCQNPGGTVQKILSFSGLSMTSELQERCGHNLPPSRYTDTLPEAGKWRRYETEILRVLPSTQAIYDRLSQQP
;
A
#
# COMPACT_ATOMS: atom_id res chain seq x y z
N GLN A 1 -17.48 9.03 -15.70
CA GLN A 1 -16.74 10.28 -15.94
C GLN A 1 -15.32 9.92 -16.32
N CYS A 2 -14.78 10.51 -17.37
CA CYS A 2 -13.38 10.43 -17.77
C CYS A 2 -12.97 11.84 -18.16
N ASP A 3 -12.07 12.45 -17.38
CA ASP A 3 -11.67 13.86 -17.55
C ASP A 3 -12.89 14.81 -17.52
N ASP A 4 -13.08 15.63 -18.55
CA ASP A 4 -14.20 16.57 -18.73
C ASP A 4 -15.48 15.91 -19.28
N GLN A 5 -15.44 14.62 -19.61
CA GLN A 5 -16.56 13.91 -20.22
C GLN A 5 -17.35 13.07 -19.20
N THR A 6 -18.67 13.24 -19.23
CA THR A 6 -19.62 12.42 -18.48
C THR A 6 -20.54 11.69 -19.43
N VAL A 7 -20.62 10.38 -19.27
CA VAL A 7 -21.38 9.49 -20.14
C VAL A 7 -22.24 8.56 -19.28
N HIS A 8 -23.50 8.38 -19.68
CA HIS A 8 -24.43 7.47 -19.02
C HIS A 8 -24.23 6.04 -19.54
N MET A 9 -23.84 5.12 -18.64
CA MET A 9 -23.62 3.72 -18.98
C MET A 9 -24.91 2.91 -18.79
N GLU A 10 -25.64 2.67 -19.88
CA GLU A 10 -26.85 1.84 -19.90
C GLU A 10 -26.52 0.34 -19.76
N ALA A 11 -27.48 -0.47 -19.31
CA ALA A 11 -27.28 -1.92 -19.24
C ALA A 11 -26.99 -2.50 -20.63
N GLY A 12 -25.93 -3.31 -20.75
CA GLY A 12 -25.51 -3.91 -22.03
C GLY A 12 -24.72 -2.98 -22.95
N SER A 13 -24.49 -1.72 -22.57
CA SER A 13 -23.64 -0.81 -23.33
C SER A 13 -22.15 -1.12 -23.12
N VAL A 14 -21.35 -0.94 -24.17
CA VAL A 14 -19.89 -1.12 -24.16
C VAL A 14 -19.24 0.23 -24.42
N TRP A 15 -18.22 0.55 -23.63
CA TRP A 15 -17.51 1.82 -23.70
C TRP A 15 -16.01 1.57 -23.76
N THR A 16 -15.32 2.39 -24.54
CA THR A 16 -13.86 2.48 -24.52
C THR A 16 -13.48 3.86 -24.01
N PHE A 17 -12.51 3.90 -23.10
CA PHE A 17 -11.97 5.14 -22.58
C PHE A 17 -10.46 4.98 -22.38
N ASP A 18 -9.76 6.11 -22.34
CA ASP A 18 -8.34 6.14 -22.02
C ASP A 18 -8.15 5.88 -20.52
N ASN A 19 -7.69 4.69 -20.18
CA ASN A 19 -7.46 4.28 -18.79
C ASN A 19 -6.28 5.03 -18.14
N TRP A 20 -5.47 5.76 -18.92
CA TRP A 20 -4.43 6.65 -18.39
C TRP A 20 -4.98 7.96 -17.82
N ARG A 21 -6.20 8.34 -18.21
CA ARG A 21 -6.86 9.54 -17.71
C ARG A 21 -7.61 9.29 -16.40
N PRO A 22 -7.76 10.32 -15.55
CA PRO A 22 -8.61 10.24 -14.37
C PRO A 22 -10.04 9.87 -14.77
N HIS A 23 -10.54 8.79 -14.20
CA HIS A 23 -11.89 8.33 -14.46
C HIS A 23 -12.57 7.80 -13.19
N GLN A 24 -13.89 7.92 -13.17
CA GLN A 24 -14.73 7.48 -12.07
C GLN A 24 -16.05 6.92 -12.60
N VAL A 25 -16.47 5.80 -12.02
CA VAL A 25 -17.79 5.21 -12.25
C VAL A 25 -18.66 5.49 -11.03
N ASN A 26 -19.74 6.24 -11.25
CA ASN A 26 -20.71 6.56 -10.20
C ASN A 26 -21.96 5.70 -10.37
N ASN A 27 -22.31 4.93 -9.35
CA ASN A 27 -23.56 4.16 -9.32
C ASN A 27 -24.52 4.76 -8.29
N HIS A 28 -25.51 5.50 -8.76
CA HIS A 28 -26.56 6.11 -7.92
C HIS A 28 -27.83 5.24 -7.84
N SER A 29 -27.75 3.94 -8.14
CA SER A 29 -28.89 3.01 -8.08
C SER A 29 -28.73 1.95 -6.98
N ASP A 30 -29.85 1.41 -6.51
CA ASP A 30 -29.97 0.28 -5.59
C ASP A 30 -29.70 -1.09 -6.26
N ILE A 31 -29.57 -1.09 -7.59
CA ILE A 31 -29.27 -2.28 -8.39
C ILE A 31 -27.78 -2.59 -8.31
N THR A 32 -27.45 -3.84 -7.95
CA THR A 32 -26.07 -4.35 -7.98
C THR A 32 -25.59 -4.43 -9.43
N ARG A 33 -24.46 -3.76 -9.72
CA ARG A 33 -23.82 -3.76 -11.03
C ARG A 33 -22.42 -4.35 -10.93
N ILE A 34 -22.06 -5.17 -11.91
CA ILE A 34 -20.71 -5.72 -12.05
C ILE A 34 -20.08 -5.04 -13.27
N HIS A 35 -19.01 -4.30 -13.04
CA HIS A 35 -18.21 -3.72 -14.13
C HIS A 35 -17.05 -4.67 -14.43
N LEU A 36 -17.03 -5.22 -15.64
CA LEU A 36 -15.90 -5.99 -16.13
C LEU A 36 -15.00 -5.04 -16.92
N VAL A 37 -13.79 -4.80 -16.41
CA VAL A 37 -12.76 -4.04 -17.10
C VAL A 37 -11.75 -5.02 -17.66
N ALA A 38 -11.41 -4.88 -18.93
CA ALA A 38 -10.42 -5.70 -19.60
C ALA A 38 -9.44 -4.79 -20.35
N ASP A 39 -8.16 -4.90 -20.01
CA ASP A 39 -7.10 -4.23 -20.76
C ASP A 39 -6.82 -5.01 -22.04
N THR A 40 -6.82 -4.32 -23.18
CA THR A 40 -6.59 -4.94 -24.49
C THR A 40 -5.39 -4.29 -25.16
N THR A 41 -4.50 -5.10 -25.73
CA THR A 41 -3.41 -4.62 -26.59
C THR A 41 -3.89 -4.12 -27.96
N GLY A 42 -5.14 -4.45 -28.29
CA GLY A 42 -5.80 -4.06 -29.54
C GLY A 42 -5.20 -4.72 -30.78
N ASN A 43 -5.93 -4.64 -31.89
CA ASN A 43 -5.42 -4.95 -33.21
C ASN A 43 -6.04 -3.97 -34.21
N SER A 44 -5.55 -3.94 -35.44
CA SER A 44 -6.06 -3.03 -36.48
C SER A 44 -7.57 -3.14 -36.68
N LYS A 45 -8.16 -4.32 -36.52
CA LYS A 45 -9.62 -4.53 -36.62
C LYS A 45 -10.36 -3.89 -35.45
N LEU A 46 -9.87 -4.02 -34.22
CA LEU A 46 -10.46 -3.35 -33.05
C LEU A 46 -10.37 -1.84 -33.22
N LEU A 47 -9.17 -1.32 -33.53
CA LEU A 47 -8.95 0.11 -33.70
C LEU A 47 -9.83 0.70 -34.82
N GLY A 48 -9.90 0.04 -35.98
CA GLY A 48 -10.81 0.44 -37.05
C GLY A 48 -12.29 0.40 -36.63
N SER A 49 -12.68 -0.59 -35.83
CA SER A 49 -14.05 -0.66 -35.30
C SER A 49 -14.36 0.49 -34.33
N LEU A 50 -13.39 0.91 -33.51
CA LEU A 50 -13.52 2.06 -32.60
C LEU A 50 -13.61 3.38 -33.38
N ASP A 51 -12.79 3.57 -34.40
CA ASP A 51 -12.85 4.73 -35.28
C ASP A 51 -14.23 4.85 -35.95
N ASP A 52 -14.81 3.73 -36.35
CA ASP A 52 -16.15 3.68 -36.94
C ASP A 52 -17.28 3.91 -35.93
N CYS A 53 -17.00 3.87 -34.63
CA CYS A 53 -17.93 4.12 -33.54
C CYS A 53 -17.86 5.56 -32.99
N THR A 54 -17.07 6.45 -33.61
CA THR A 54 -17.06 7.88 -33.30
C THR A 54 -18.44 8.51 -33.52
N VAL A 55 -18.81 9.52 -32.71
CA VAL A 55 -20.14 10.17 -32.74
C VAL A 55 -20.57 10.58 -34.16
N GLY A 56 -19.64 11.11 -34.96
CA GLY A 56 -19.91 11.54 -36.34
C GLY A 56 -20.21 10.38 -37.30
N LYS A 57 -19.51 9.24 -37.17
CA LYS A 57 -19.76 8.06 -38.01
C LYS A 57 -20.92 7.20 -37.50
N ALA A 58 -21.10 7.14 -36.18
CA ALA A 58 -22.24 6.47 -35.56
C ALA A 58 -23.57 7.09 -36.00
N ALA A 59 -23.63 8.42 -36.17
CA ALA A 59 -24.80 9.13 -36.68
C ALA A 59 -25.19 8.77 -38.13
N LEU A 60 -24.26 8.18 -38.89
CA LEU A 60 -24.50 7.73 -40.28
C LEU A 60 -25.02 6.29 -40.35
N ARG A 61 -25.05 5.56 -39.22
CA ARG A 61 -25.50 4.17 -39.17
C ARG A 61 -27.02 4.07 -39.08
N LYS A 62 -27.59 3.10 -39.77
CA LYS A 62 -29.01 2.73 -39.64
C LYS A 62 -29.14 1.66 -38.56
N ASN A 63 -30.33 1.55 -37.95
CA ASN A 63 -30.62 0.49 -36.97
C ASN A 63 -30.34 -0.93 -37.52
N SER A 64 -30.40 -1.13 -38.84
CA SER A 64 -30.04 -2.37 -39.53
C SER A 64 -28.56 -2.76 -39.41
N ASP A 65 -27.69 -1.82 -39.06
CA ASP A 65 -26.23 -2.00 -38.99
C ASP A 65 -25.79 -2.50 -37.60
N TYR A 66 -26.74 -2.68 -36.67
CA TYR A 66 -26.50 -3.18 -35.32
C TYR A 66 -26.94 -4.63 -35.20
N HIS A 67 -26.04 -5.49 -34.72
CA HIS A 67 -26.37 -6.84 -34.28
C HIS A 67 -26.53 -6.85 -32.76
N SER A 68 -27.77 -7.01 -32.29
CA SER A 68 -28.02 -7.26 -30.87
C SER A 68 -27.65 -8.70 -30.54
N LEU A 69 -26.64 -8.88 -29.69
CA LEU A 69 -26.24 -10.19 -29.18
C LEU A 69 -26.95 -10.41 -27.85
N SER A 70 -27.91 -11.34 -27.83
CA SER A 70 -28.54 -11.76 -26.57
C SER A 70 -27.60 -12.69 -25.81
N TRP A 71 -27.65 -12.60 -24.48
CA TRP A 71 -26.99 -13.58 -23.62
C TRP A 71 -27.49 -14.99 -23.96
N ASN A 72 -26.56 -15.91 -24.20
CA ASN A 72 -26.85 -17.30 -24.49
C ASN A 72 -25.94 -18.17 -23.62
N GLU A 73 -26.53 -18.82 -22.62
CA GLU A 73 -25.83 -19.70 -21.68
C GLU A 73 -25.21 -20.94 -22.39
N GLN A 74 -25.75 -21.32 -23.54
CA GLN A 74 -25.25 -22.42 -24.37
C GLN A 74 -24.28 -21.94 -25.46
N ALA A 75 -23.94 -20.64 -25.50
CA ALA A 75 -22.97 -20.14 -26.46
C ALA A 75 -21.62 -20.84 -26.23
N PRO A 76 -20.95 -21.32 -27.30
CA PRO A 76 -19.62 -21.86 -27.16
C PRO A 76 -18.69 -20.76 -26.62
N ALA A 77 -17.78 -21.13 -25.71
CA ALA A 77 -16.78 -20.20 -25.22
C ALA A 77 -16.05 -19.55 -26.40
N LEU A 78 -16.11 -18.23 -26.49
CA LEU A 78 -15.36 -17.51 -27.52
C LEU A 78 -13.87 -17.77 -27.26
N PRO A 79 -13.07 -18.12 -28.28
CA PRO A 79 -11.65 -18.33 -28.11
C PRO A 79 -10.96 -16.98 -27.86
N LEU A 80 -10.91 -16.57 -26.59
CA LEU A 80 -10.15 -15.40 -26.17
C LEU A 80 -8.67 -15.66 -26.46
N LYS A 81 -8.08 -14.79 -27.28
CA LYS A 81 -6.64 -14.80 -27.54
C LYS A 81 -5.97 -14.01 -26.43
N THR A 82 -5.35 -14.71 -25.50
CA THR A 82 -4.49 -14.10 -24.48
C THR A 82 -3.05 -14.08 -24.96
N GLU A 83 -2.21 -13.30 -24.29
CA GLU A 83 -0.77 -13.39 -24.44
C GLU A 83 -0.30 -14.83 -24.20
N ARG A 84 0.59 -15.31 -25.08
CA ARG A 84 1.13 -16.68 -25.03
C ARG A 84 2.65 -16.72 -24.81
N GLY A 85 3.32 -15.58 -24.99
CA GLY A 85 4.77 -15.46 -24.84
C GLY A 85 5.17 -15.34 -23.37
N LYS A 86 6.40 -15.76 -23.06
CA LYS A 86 7.02 -15.42 -21.77
C LYS A 86 7.34 -13.92 -21.77
N ILE A 87 7.09 -13.25 -20.65
CA ILE A 87 7.54 -11.87 -20.42
C ILE A 87 9.06 -11.83 -20.59
N HIS A 88 9.57 -10.75 -21.19
CA HIS A 88 11.01 -10.58 -21.42
C HIS A 88 11.81 -10.68 -20.12
N THR A 89 12.88 -11.48 -20.11
CA THR A 89 13.82 -11.56 -18.98
C THR A 89 14.54 -10.23 -18.77
N VAL A 90 14.91 -9.58 -19.88
CA VAL A 90 15.41 -8.21 -19.98
C VAL A 90 14.56 -7.52 -21.02
N MET A 91 13.94 -6.38 -20.68
CA MET A 91 13.10 -5.62 -21.61
C MET A 91 13.91 -5.15 -22.83
N ALA A 92 13.34 -5.30 -24.02
CA ALA A 92 13.99 -4.89 -25.26
C ALA A 92 14.20 -3.37 -25.28
N ALA A 93 15.34 -2.91 -25.78
CA ALA A 93 15.67 -1.48 -25.75
C ALA A 93 14.66 -0.59 -26.49
N SER A 94 14.06 -1.08 -27.58
CA SER A 94 12.97 -0.38 -28.29
C SER A 94 11.71 -0.22 -27.44
N GLU A 95 11.41 -1.18 -26.57
CA GLU A 95 10.28 -1.10 -25.64
C GLU A 95 10.58 -0.14 -24.49
N VAL A 96 11.81 -0.17 -23.96
CA VAL A 96 12.28 0.82 -22.97
C VAL A 96 12.20 2.23 -23.55
N GLU A 97 12.66 2.46 -24.78
CA GLU A 97 12.56 3.74 -25.48
C GLU A 97 11.11 4.20 -25.62
N LEU A 98 10.20 3.30 -26.03
CA LEU A 98 8.78 3.60 -26.18
C LEU A 98 8.15 4.03 -24.84
N LEU A 99 8.33 3.21 -23.80
CA LEU A 99 7.73 3.42 -22.48
C LEU A 99 8.34 4.64 -21.77
N ALA A 100 9.67 4.74 -21.69
CA ALA A 100 10.34 5.91 -21.14
C ALA A 100 10.03 7.17 -21.94
N GLY A 101 9.91 7.05 -23.26
CA GLY A 101 9.49 8.13 -24.16
C GLY A 101 8.07 8.63 -23.88
N ASN A 102 7.13 7.75 -23.52
CA ASN A 102 5.79 8.15 -23.09
C ASN A 102 5.86 9.04 -21.84
N TYR A 103 6.63 8.63 -20.83
CA TYR A 103 6.81 9.44 -19.62
C TYR A 103 7.52 10.76 -19.91
N LEU A 104 8.57 10.75 -20.73
CA LEU A 104 9.27 11.98 -21.14
C LEU A 104 8.33 13.01 -21.78
N ARG A 105 7.37 12.56 -22.59
CA ARG A 105 6.35 13.42 -23.22
C ARG A 105 5.30 13.92 -22.23
N ASP A 106 5.03 13.15 -21.17
CA ASP A 106 4.01 13.44 -20.16
C ASP A 106 4.55 14.19 -18.92
N LEU A 107 5.86 14.44 -18.87
CA LEU A 107 6.46 15.30 -17.85
C LEU A 107 6.01 16.77 -18.05
N PRO A 108 5.95 17.58 -16.97
CA PRO A 108 5.61 18.99 -17.08
C PRO A 108 6.42 19.75 -18.14
N THR A 109 5.75 20.65 -18.85
CA THR A 109 6.35 21.58 -19.82
C THR A 109 7.19 22.65 -19.13
N ALA A 110 6.88 22.99 -17.88
CA ALA A 110 7.68 23.90 -17.07
C ALA A 110 9.07 23.30 -16.79
N ASP A 111 10.13 23.99 -17.21
CA ASP A 111 11.51 23.51 -17.09
C ASP A 111 12.10 23.84 -15.72
N THR A 112 11.60 23.14 -14.69
CA THR A 112 12.19 23.22 -13.34
C THR A 112 13.46 22.37 -13.26
N PRO A 113 14.38 22.65 -12.32
CA PRO A 113 15.56 21.80 -12.10
C PRO A 113 15.20 20.32 -11.90
N ALA A 114 14.09 20.04 -11.19
CA ALA A 114 13.58 18.70 -11.01
C ALA A 114 13.17 18.06 -12.34
N VAL A 115 12.33 18.73 -13.14
CA VAL A 115 11.87 18.22 -14.45
C VAL A 115 13.06 18.00 -15.39
N HIS A 116 14.05 18.89 -15.39
CA HIS A 116 15.26 18.75 -16.18
C HIS A 116 16.08 17.51 -15.77
N GLN A 117 16.22 17.28 -14.47
CA GLN A 117 16.90 16.10 -13.94
C GLN A 117 16.14 14.80 -14.29
N TRP A 118 14.81 14.81 -14.22
CA TRP A 118 13.95 13.71 -14.67
C TRP A 118 14.17 13.38 -16.14
N LYS A 119 14.12 14.39 -17.02
CA LYS A 119 14.38 14.23 -18.46
C LYS A 119 15.76 13.62 -18.69
N THR A 120 16.77 14.15 -18.03
CA THR A 120 18.17 13.67 -18.15
C THR A 120 18.30 12.20 -17.74
N LEU A 121 17.72 11.80 -16.61
CA LEU A 121 17.83 10.43 -16.10
C LEU A 121 17.10 9.42 -16.99
N LEU A 122 15.90 9.75 -17.47
CA LEU A 122 15.16 8.87 -18.39
C LEU A 122 15.83 8.80 -19.77
N THR A 123 16.36 9.91 -20.30
CA THR A 123 17.11 9.87 -21.56
C THR A 123 18.38 9.02 -21.44
N ARG A 124 19.12 9.13 -20.33
CA ARG A 124 20.29 8.28 -20.08
C ARG A 124 19.92 6.82 -19.94
N LEU A 125 18.83 6.51 -19.23
CA LEU A 125 18.31 5.14 -19.17
C LEU A 125 18.11 4.57 -20.57
N ILE A 126 17.44 5.30 -21.48
CA ILE A 126 17.21 4.85 -22.85
C ILE A 126 18.55 4.55 -23.56
N GLN A 127 19.50 5.49 -23.50
CA GLN A 127 20.78 5.39 -24.19
C GLN A 127 21.65 4.25 -23.65
N ASP A 128 21.83 4.20 -22.34
CA ASP A 128 22.69 3.21 -21.66
C ASP A 128 22.06 1.81 -21.75
N TRP A 129 20.73 1.71 -21.70
CA TRP A 129 20.03 0.43 -21.89
C TRP A 129 20.16 -0.07 -23.33
N GLN A 130 20.08 0.83 -24.32
CA GLN A 130 20.31 0.52 -25.73
C GLN A 130 21.75 0.04 -25.98
N GLU A 131 22.73 0.62 -25.31
CA GLU A 131 24.12 0.15 -25.36
C GLU A 131 24.23 -1.28 -24.83
N LEU A 132 23.77 -1.53 -23.60
CA LEU A 132 23.79 -2.87 -22.99
C LEU A 132 23.04 -3.88 -23.86
N TRP A 133 21.90 -3.50 -24.43
CA TRP A 133 21.09 -4.36 -25.29
C TRP A 133 21.76 -4.68 -26.60
N SER A 134 22.51 -3.73 -27.17
CA SER A 134 23.27 -3.94 -28.39
C SER A 134 24.47 -4.87 -28.17
N GLN A 135 25.08 -4.84 -26.98
CA GLN A 135 26.20 -5.69 -26.61
C GLN A 135 25.77 -7.11 -26.21
N TYR A 136 24.74 -7.23 -25.35
CA TYR A 136 24.47 -8.48 -24.64
C TYR A 136 23.06 -9.05 -24.85
N ARG A 137 22.12 -8.27 -25.39
CA ARG A 137 20.69 -8.65 -25.46
C ARG A 137 20.19 -9.11 -24.08
N ASP A 138 19.65 -10.31 -23.96
CA ASP A 138 19.14 -10.89 -22.71
C ASP A 138 20.09 -11.92 -22.08
N ALA A 139 21.36 -11.95 -22.50
CA ALA A 139 22.35 -12.92 -22.04
C ALA A 139 22.60 -12.84 -20.50
N PRO A 140 22.61 -13.97 -19.77
CA PRO A 140 22.71 -13.99 -18.31
C PRO A 140 23.88 -13.22 -17.68
N GLU A 141 25.03 -13.20 -18.35
CA GLU A 141 26.23 -12.48 -17.93
C GLU A 141 26.01 -10.97 -17.80
N SER A 142 25.03 -10.41 -18.49
CA SER A 142 24.73 -8.97 -18.51
C SER A 142 23.72 -8.52 -17.45
N TRP A 143 23.01 -9.46 -16.81
CA TRP A 143 21.91 -9.12 -15.90
C TRP A 143 22.36 -8.24 -14.72
N THR A 144 23.60 -8.40 -14.24
CA THR A 144 24.15 -7.54 -13.20
C THR A 144 24.30 -6.09 -13.67
N ALA A 145 24.77 -5.87 -14.91
CA ALA A 145 24.92 -4.52 -15.46
C ALA A 145 23.55 -3.85 -15.65
N TYR A 146 22.56 -4.59 -16.17
CA TYR A 146 21.20 -4.09 -16.27
C TYR A 146 20.56 -3.73 -14.93
N ARG A 147 20.73 -4.58 -13.90
CA ARG A 147 20.25 -4.28 -12.55
C ARG A 147 20.88 -3.01 -12.01
N GLN A 148 22.20 -2.89 -12.12
CA GLN A 148 22.93 -1.71 -11.66
C GLN A 148 22.43 -0.45 -12.35
N LEU A 149 22.26 -0.47 -13.67
CA LEU A 149 21.74 0.66 -14.43
C LEU A 149 20.33 1.04 -13.98
N ARG A 150 19.41 0.07 -13.91
CA ARG A 150 18.03 0.28 -13.43
C ARG A 150 18.02 0.91 -12.04
N ASP A 151 18.74 0.30 -11.10
CA ASP A 151 18.72 0.69 -9.69
C ASP A 151 19.37 2.06 -9.49
N GLN A 152 20.42 2.37 -10.26
CA GLN A 152 21.07 3.68 -10.29
C GLN A 152 20.12 4.76 -10.81
N VAL A 153 19.45 4.52 -11.95
CA VAL A 153 18.48 5.46 -12.52
C VAL A 153 17.33 5.66 -11.53
N PHE A 154 16.75 4.59 -11.00
CA PHE A 154 15.63 4.71 -10.08
C PHE A 154 16.01 5.43 -8.79
N SER A 155 17.18 5.15 -8.23
CA SER A 155 17.71 5.89 -7.08
C SER A 155 17.94 7.37 -7.40
N GLY A 156 18.43 7.68 -8.61
CA GLY A 156 18.56 9.04 -9.12
C GLY A 156 17.22 9.77 -9.19
N LEU A 157 16.18 9.12 -9.71
CA LEU A 157 14.82 9.67 -9.79
C LEU A 157 14.24 9.92 -8.38
N GLN A 158 14.47 9.01 -7.43
CA GLN A 158 14.06 9.20 -6.03
C GLN A 158 14.82 10.35 -5.36
N ALA A 159 16.08 10.58 -5.72
CA ALA A 159 16.92 11.61 -5.15
C ALA A 159 16.53 13.03 -5.58
N VAL A 160 15.82 13.19 -6.71
CA VAL A 160 15.24 14.49 -7.13
C VAL A 160 14.37 15.05 -5.99
N GLY A 161 13.60 14.19 -5.33
CA GLY A 161 12.92 14.49 -4.07
C GLY A 161 11.74 15.47 -4.16
N GLU A 162 11.65 16.27 -5.20
CA GLU A 162 10.51 17.13 -5.54
C GLU A 162 9.42 16.32 -6.26
N SER A 163 8.15 16.64 -5.97
CA SER A 163 7.02 16.02 -6.67
C SER A 163 6.97 16.51 -8.11
N VAL A 164 6.90 15.59 -9.06
CA VAL A 164 6.77 15.91 -10.48
C VAL A 164 5.49 15.28 -11.01
N PRO A 165 4.33 15.97 -10.93
CA PRO A 165 3.06 15.43 -11.41
C PRO A 165 3.06 15.33 -12.94
N LEU A 166 2.61 14.21 -13.48
CA LEU A 166 2.42 14.03 -14.92
C LEU A 166 1.31 14.95 -15.44
N GLN A 167 1.47 15.45 -16.66
CA GLN A 167 0.55 16.42 -17.25
C GLN A 167 -0.83 15.83 -17.52
N SER A 168 -0.88 14.58 -17.96
CA SER A 168 -2.11 13.91 -18.39
C SER A 168 -3.09 13.62 -17.26
N ASN A 169 -2.60 13.33 -16.05
CA ASN A 169 -3.42 12.80 -14.97
C ASN A 169 -3.04 13.26 -13.55
N GLY A 170 -1.98 14.07 -13.40
CA GLY A 170 -1.54 14.59 -12.11
C GLY A 170 -0.91 13.57 -11.16
N ILE A 171 -0.74 12.30 -11.59
CA ILE A 171 -0.05 11.28 -10.81
C ILE A 171 1.43 11.66 -10.72
N ASP A 172 2.03 11.47 -9.54
CA ASP A 172 3.47 11.71 -9.39
C ASP A 172 4.28 10.77 -10.29
N ALA A 173 5.17 11.34 -11.10
CA ALA A 173 5.99 10.63 -12.07
C ALA A 173 6.80 9.48 -11.44
N ILE A 174 7.20 9.60 -10.17
CA ILE A 174 7.92 8.51 -9.48
C ILE A 174 7.06 7.28 -9.26
N LEU A 175 5.77 7.48 -8.99
CA LEU A 175 4.85 6.36 -8.82
C LEU A 175 4.60 5.69 -10.17
N ALA A 176 4.28 6.50 -11.19
CA ALA A 176 3.97 6.02 -12.53
C ALA A 176 5.14 5.30 -13.21
N VAL A 177 6.34 5.90 -13.20
CA VAL A 177 7.55 5.30 -13.79
C VAL A 177 7.97 4.05 -13.03
N LYS A 178 7.82 4.02 -11.70
CA LYS A 178 8.10 2.80 -10.93
C LYS A 178 7.21 1.66 -11.39
N SER A 179 5.89 1.87 -11.36
CA SER A 179 4.92 0.82 -11.62
C SER A 179 4.85 0.42 -13.08
N GLY A 180 5.07 1.34 -14.02
CA GLY A 180 4.87 1.10 -15.46
C GLY A 180 6.15 0.96 -16.28
N LEU A 181 7.34 1.11 -15.69
CA LEU A 181 8.62 0.88 -16.38
C LEU A 181 9.61 0.13 -15.50
N ILE A 182 10.03 0.72 -14.38
CA ILE A 182 11.16 0.20 -13.58
C ILE A 182 10.91 -1.23 -13.11
N SER A 183 9.70 -1.54 -12.64
CA SER A 183 9.33 -2.88 -12.17
C SER A 183 9.31 -3.94 -13.27
N TYR A 184 9.32 -3.56 -14.55
CA TYR A 184 9.23 -4.48 -15.68
C TYR A 184 10.51 -4.57 -16.51
N LEU A 185 11.50 -3.70 -16.26
CA LEU A 185 12.78 -3.70 -17.00
C LEU A 185 13.51 -5.04 -16.93
N LEU A 186 13.37 -5.78 -15.82
CA LEU A 186 13.96 -7.10 -15.60
C LEU A 186 12.95 -8.03 -14.95
N GLN A 187 13.04 -9.32 -15.24
CA GLN A 187 12.16 -10.36 -14.69
C GLN A 187 12.95 -11.62 -14.31
N GLY A 188 12.38 -12.43 -13.43
CA GLY A 188 12.96 -13.72 -13.04
C GLY A 188 14.35 -13.59 -12.42
N GLU A 189 15.29 -14.44 -12.83
CA GLU A 189 16.68 -14.44 -12.31
C GLU A 189 17.46 -13.18 -12.69
N ALA A 190 17.07 -12.47 -13.76
CA ALA A 190 17.66 -11.19 -14.11
C ALA A 190 17.30 -10.09 -13.11
N ASP A 191 16.20 -10.21 -12.38
CA ASP A 191 15.81 -9.27 -11.33
C ASP A 191 16.39 -9.65 -9.96
N LYS A 192 16.65 -10.93 -9.72
CA LYS A 192 17.20 -11.41 -8.45
C LYS A 192 18.65 -10.97 -8.27
N ALA A 193 18.99 -10.48 -7.09
CA ALA A 193 20.38 -10.21 -6.72
C ALA A 193 21.20 -11.51 -6.76
N SER A 194 22.32 -11.50 -7.50
CA SER A 194 23.25 -12.63 -7.51
C SER A 194 23.85 -12.85 -6.11
N ALA A 195 23.72 -14.06 -5.57
CA ALA A 195 24.42 -14.49 -4.36
C ALA A 195 25.93 -14.75 -4.58
N ALA A 196 26.42 -14.68 -5.82
CA ALA A 196 27.79 -15.02 -6.19
C ALA A 196 28.41 -13.88 -7.02
N GLY A 197 29.17 -13.01 -6.35
CA GLY A 197 29.85 -11.90 -7.03
C GLY A 197 30.50 -10.87 -6.09
N SER A 198 31.00 -11.28 -4.93
CA SER A 198 31.94 -10.45 -4.17
C SER A 198 33.35 -10.72 -4.69
N ARG A 199 33.88 -9.82 -5.52
CA ARG A 199 35.23 -9.22 -5.39
C ARG A 199 35.64 -8.45 -6.65
N ALA A 200 36.32 -7.33 -6.38
CA ALA A 200 37.18 -6.51 -7.23
C ALA A 200 36.51 -5.45 -8.12
N GLY A 201 36.77 -4.20 -7.74
CA GLY A 201 36.38 -2.98 -8.46
C GLY A 201 36.26 -1.83 -7.48
N ALA A 202 37.39 -1.37 -6.93
CA ALA A 202 37.44 -0.23 -6.03
C ALA A 202 37.07 1.06 -6.79
N ALA A 203 35.77 1.33 -6.88
CA ALA A 203 35.27 2.66 -7.15
C ALA A 203 35.22 3.43 -5.83
N THR A 204 35.90 4.57 -5.80
CA THR A 204 35.91 5.54 -4.71
C THR A 204 34.48 5.74 -4.20
N PRO A 205 34.20 5.59 -2.89
CA PRO A 205 32.85 5.77 -2.37
C PRO A 205 32.40 7.20 -2.70
N PRO A 206 31.16 7.40 -3.18
CA PRO A 206 30.63 8.75 -3.31
C PRO A 206 30.71 9.40 -1.93
N ALA A 207 31.09 10.67 -1.92
CA ALA A 207 31.34 11.46 -0.73
C ALA A 207 30.32 11.11 0.37
N LYS A 208 30.81 10.78 1.58
CA LYS A 208 30.00 10.56 2.77
C LYS A 208 28.96 11.67 2.85
N GLN A 209 27.72 11.37 2.44
CA GLN A 209 26.60 12.22 2.82
C GLN A 209 26.66 12.27 4.34
N PRO A 210 26.63 13.48 4.95
CA PRO A 210 26.69 13.57 6.39
C PRO A 210 25.57 12.69 6.93
N LEU A 211 25.93 11.71 7.76
CA LEU A 211 24.95 10.90 8.48
C LEU A 211 24.05 11.90 9.20
N LEU A 212 22.82 12.05 8.73
CA LEU A 212 21.77 12.70 9.50
C LEU A 212 21.77 11.97 10.85
N SER A 213 22.29 12.61 11.89
CA SER A 213 22.17 12.08 13.25
C SER A 213 20.72 12.30 13.68
N LEU A 214 19.86 11.40 13.21
CA LEU A 214 18.46 11.36 13.54
C LEU A 214 18.33 10.71 14.92
N ARG A 215 17.74 11.44 15.86
CA ARG A 215 17.25 10.85 17.10
C ARG A 215 15.73 10.83 17.06
N LEU A 216 15.18 9.66 17.33
CA LEU A 216 13.75 9.41 17.46
C LEU A 216 13.46 9.05 18.91
N PRO A 217 13.49 10.01 19.86
CA PRO A 217 13.21 9.71 21.25
C PRO A 217 11.74 9.31 21.38
N ARG A 218 11.47 8.33 22.24
CA ARG A 218 10.16 7.79 22.63
C ARG A 218 9.13 7.79 21.48
N PRO A 219 9.39 7.12 20.35
CA PRO A 219 8.45 7.09 19.23
C PRO A 219 7.12 6.47 19.69
N VAL A 220 6.01 6.95 19.12
CA VAL A 220 4.66 6.52 19.44
C VAL A 220 4.17 5.56 18.36
N PHE A 221 3.92 4.31 18.74
CA PHE A 221 3.36 3.28 17.86
C PHE A 221 1.90 3.03 18.20
N ILE A 222 1.01 3.18 17.22
CA ILE A 222 -0.38 2.74 17.36
C ILE A 222 -0.46 1.27 16.92
N VAL A 223 -0.80 0.39 17.85
CA VAL A 223 -0.97 -1.05 17.60
C VAL A 223 -2.43 -1.44 17.80
N ALA A 224 -2.99 -2.15 16.82
CA ALA A 224 -4.40 -2.52 16.82
C ALA A 224 -4.64 -3.72 15.90
N ALA A 225 -5.71 -4.45 16.14
CA ALA A 225 -6.23 -5.38 15.13
C ALA A 225 -6.63 -4.60 13.85
N PRO A 226 -6.65 -5.25 12.67
CA PRO A 226 -7.15 -4.62 11.47
C PRO A 226 -8.57 -4.12 11.69
N ARG A 227 -8.91 -2.97 11.09
CA ARG A 227 -10.28 -2.42 11.13
C ARG A 227 -10.77 -1.98 12.53
N SER A 228 -9.87 -1.79 13.50
CA SER A 228 -10.20 -1.21 14.82
C SER A 228 -10.20 0.32 14.87
N GLY A 229 -10.07 1.02 13.74
CA GLY A 229 -10.04 2.50 13.69
C GLY A 229 -8.66 3.14 13.90
N SER A 230 -7.58 2.38 13.78
CA SER A 230 -6.21 2.90 13.98
C SER A 230 -5.80 3.99 12.98
N THR A 231 -6.37 3.99 11.77
CA THR A 231 -6.16 5.09 10.80
C THR A 231 -6.79 6.39 11.28
N LEU A 232 -8.03 6.34 11.81
CA LEU A 232 -8.70 7.51 12.38
C LEU A 232 -7.86 8.13 13.50
N LEU A 233 -7.36 7.29 14.40
CA LEU A 233 -6.50 7.74 15.49
C LEU A 233 -5.18 8.33 14.98
N PHE A 234 -4.52 7.64 14.05
CA PHE A 234 -3.28 8.12 13.43
C PHE A 234 -3.47 9.50 12.78
N GLU A 235 -4.49 9.65 11.94
CA GLU A 235 -4.77 10.93 11.24
C GLU A 235 -5.15 12.05 12.21
N THR A 236 -5.75 11.71 13.35
CA THR A 236 -6.05 12.68 14.41
C THR A 236 -4.78 13.17 15.09
N LEU A 237 -3.91 12.26 15.53
CA LEU A 237 -2.65 12.61 16.19
C LEU A 237 -1.64 13.27 15.25
N ALA A 238 -1.62 12.89 13.97
CA ALA A 238 -0.70 13.43 12.96
C ALA A 238 -0.88 14.93 12.67
N VAL A 239 -1.96 15.55 13.16
CA VAL A 239 -2.16 17.01 13.12
C VAL A 239 -1.22 17.74 14.08
N SER A 240 -0.74 17.07 15.14
CA SER A 240 0.17 17.67 16.10
C SER A 240 1.46 18.16 15.43
N PRO A 241 1.88 19.42 15.62
CA PRO A 241 3.17 19.90 15.13
C PRO A 241 4.37 19.25 15.83
N GLU A 242 4.16 18.61 16.99
CA GLU A 242 5.20 17.89 17.73
C GLU A 242 5.49 16.49 17.15
N LEU A 243 4.65 16.01 16.22
CA LEU A 243 4.76 14.67 15.65
C LEU A 243 5.21 14.70 14.19
N TRP A 244 6.05 13.73 13.87
CA TRP A 244 6.51 13.43 12.52
C TRP A 244 5.99 12.06 12.10
N THR A 245 5.67 11.88 10.83
CA THR A 245 5.13 10.63 10.29
C THR A 245 5.78 10.25 8.96
N LEU A 246 5.42 9.09 8.42
CA LEU A 246 5.79 8.66 7.06
C LEU A 246 4.66 8.91 6.04
N GLY A 247 3.66 9.74 6.38
CA GLY A 247 2.52 10.07 5.51
C GLY A 247 1.39 9.03 5.45
N GLY A 248 1.54 7.89 6.13
CA GLY A 248 0.56 6.81 6.16
C GLY A 248 1.15 5.49 6.67
N GLU A 249 0.52 4.38 6.28
CA GLU A 249 1.02 3.03 6.61
C GLU A 249 2.34 2.74 5.87
N ALA A 250 3.37 2.39 6.63
CA ALA A 250 4.72 2.14 6.13
C ALA A 250 5.01 0.64 5.98
N HIS A 251 4.13 -0.10 5.30
CA HIS A 251 4.32 -1.54 5.04
C HIS A 251 5.70 -1.85 4.46
N TRP A 252 6.16 -0.99 3.54
CA TRP A 252 7.45 -1.08 2.87
C TRP A 252 8.66 -1.01 3.82
N LEU A 253 8.53 -0.44 5.02
CA LEU A 253 9.67 -0.21 5.91
C LEU A 253 10.25 -1.51 6.45
N ILE A 254 9.39 -2.42 6.89
CA ILE A 254 9.83 -3.73 7.39
C ILE A 254 9.89 -4.73 6.22
N GLU A 255 8.99 -4.62 5.25
CA GLU A 255 8.95 -5.54 4.12
C GLU A 255 10.06 -5.28 3.08
N GLN A 256 10.92 -4.26 3.27
CA GLN A 256 12.13 -4.09 2.45
C GLN A 256 13.12 -5.26 2.57
N PHE A 257 12.97 -6.12 3.59
CA PHE A 257 13.79 -7.32 3.76
C PHE A 257 13.03 -8.55 3.24
N PRO A 258 13.45 -9.17 2.12
CA PRO A 258 12.71 -10.30 1.53
C PRO A 258 12.52 -11.48 2.48
N ASP A 259 13.50 -11.72 3.36
CA ASP A 259 13.44 -12.82 4.33
C ASP A 259 12.50 -12.55 5.52
N TRP A 260 11.86 -11.38 5.58
CA TRP A 260 10.79 -11.04 6.52
C TRP A 260 9.39 -11.05 5.90
N GLN A 261 9.31 -11.34 4.60
CA GLN A 261 8.05 -11.43 3.87
C GLN A 261 7.52 -12.86 3.91
N PRO A 262 6.29 -13.12 4.42
CA PRO A 262 5.75 -14.48 4.47
C PRO A 262 5.61 -15.17 3.10
N GLU A 263 5.47 -14.39 2.03
CA GLU A 263 5.34 -14.90 0.66
C GLU A 263 6.60 -15.60 0.14
N THR A 264 7.77 -15.27 0.70
CA THR A 264 9.04 -15.94 0.34
C THR A 264 9.20 -17.30 1.03
N GLY A 265 8.36 -17.61 2.01
CA GLY A 265 8.47 -18.81 2.84
C GLY A 265 9.61 -18.77 3.88
N ALA A 266 10.35 -17.66 3.97
CA ALA A 266 11.44 -17.50 4.95
C ALA A 266 10.92 -17.29 6.39
N VAL A 267 9.70 -16.76 6.52
CA VAL A 267 8.99 -16.60 7.80
C VAL A 267 7.54 -17.07 7.65
N ASP A 268 6.98 -17.62 8.72
CA ASP A 268 5.63 -18.19 8.67
C ASP A 268 4.51 -17.14 8.67
N SER A 269 4.75 -15.94 9.20
CA SER A 269 3.70 -14.93 9.41
C SER A 269 4.30 -13.53 9.51
N ASN A 270 3.48 -12.50 9.74
CA ASN A 270 4.00 -11.15 9.99
C ASN A 270 4.70 -10.98 11.35
N ARG A 271 4.68 -12.01 12.20
CA ARG A 271 5.36 -11.99 13.50
C ARG A 271 6.87 -11.90 13.31
N LEU A 272 7.46 -10.87 13.91
CA LEU A 272 8.89 -10.72 14.10
C LEU A 272 9.15 -10.28 15.54
N ASP A 273 10.16 -10.86 16.18
CA ASP A 273 10.58 -10.48 17.52
C ASP A 273 11.97 -9.82 17.52
N ALA A 274 12.50 -9.55 18.72
CA ALA A 274 13.80 -8.90 18.87
C ALA A 274 14.96 -9.70 18.25
N SER A 275 14.87 -11.03 18.14
CA SER A 275 15.94 -11.86 17.59
C SER A 275 16.15 -11.63 16.08
N ALA A 276 15.13 -11.14 15.38
CA ALA A 276 15.25 -10.81 13.96
C ALA A 276 16.10 -9.55 13.73
N LEU A 277 16.24 -8.68 14.74
CA LEU A 277 16.91 -7.39 14.62
C LEU A 277 18.44 -7.53 14.78
N THR A 278 19.16 -7.34 13.67
CA THR A 278 20.61 -7.15 13.69
C THR A 278 20.95 -5.65 13.68
N GLN A 279 22.17 -5.29 14.08
CA GLN A 279 22.64 -3.91 14.02
C GLN A 279 22.51 -3.31 12.61
N ALA A 280 22.89 -4.07 11.57
CA ALA A 280 22.80 -3.63 10.19
C ALA A 280 21.35 -3.36 9.76
N ARG A 281 20.39 -4.22 10.16
CA ARG A 281 18.97 -4.01 9.88
C ARG A 281 18.40 -2.82 10.63
N GLY A 282 18.77 -2.63 11.89
CA GLY A 282 18.40 -1.45 12.67
C GLY A 282 18.85 -0.16 11.99
N GLN A 283 20.10 -0.11 11.52
CA GLN A 283 20.62 1.02 10.77
C GLN A 283 19.87 1.28 9.46
N ALA A 284 19.59 0.22 8.68
CA ALA A 284 18.84 0.34 7.43
C ALA A 284 17.40 0.84 7.66
N LEU A 285 16.72 0.36 8.71
CA LEU A 285 15.40 0.85 9.12
C LEU A 285 15.44 2.34 9.48
N LEU A 286 16.39 2.75 10.32
CA LEU A 286 16.54 4.15 10.73
C LEU A 286 16.86 5.07 9.55
N GLN A 287 17.70 4.64 8.61
CA GLN A 287 18.01 5.38 7.38
C GLN A 287 16.75 5.55 6.51
N SER A 288 16.00 4.47 6.32
CA SER A 288 14.74 4.47 5.57
C SER A 288 13.69 5.42 6.18
N VAL A 289 13.61 5.47 7.52
CA VAL A 289 12.77 6.41 8.25
C VAL A 289 13.26 7.85 8.03
N ALA A 290 14.55 8.13 8.22
CA ALA A 290 15.13 9.48 8.10
C ALA A 290 14.83 10.14 6.75
N GLN A 291 14.87 9.39 5.66
CA GLN A 291 14.63 9.89 4.31
C GLN A 291 13.15 10.29 4.06
N ARG A 292 12.22 9.70 4.79
CA ARG A 292 10.77 9.76 4.50
C ARG A 292 9.95 10.42 5.59
N LEU A 293 10.55 10.79 6.72
CA LEU A 293 9.89 11.57 7.76
C LEU A 293 9.38 12.91 7.20
N ARG A 294 8.14 13.22 7.58
CA ARG A 294 7.45 14.47 7.30
C ARG A 294 6.81 15.01 8.56
N ASN A 295 6.80 16.33 8.74
CA ASN A 295 6.01 16.97 9.79
C ASN A 295 4.52 17.05 9.39
N HIS A 296 3.69 17.61 10.26
CA HIS A 296 2.26 17.83 10.02
C HIS A 296 1.93 18.66 8.76
N LYS A 297 2.87 19.46 8.23
CA LYS A 297 2.73 20.24 6.98
C LYS A 297 3.21 19.49 5.74
N GLY A 298 3.72 18.26 5.89
CA GLY A 298 4.29 17.48 4.79
C GLY A 298 5.72 17.88 4.43
N GLU A 299 6.39 18.70 5.24
CA GLU A 299 7.76 19.14 4.98
C GLU A 299 8.76 18.05 5.41
N LYS A 300 9.81 17.86 4.62
CA LYS A 300 10.86 16.87 4.93
C LYS A 300 11.75 17.34 6.07
N LEU A 301 12.31 16.36 6.78
CA LEU A 301 13.35 16.63 7.76
C LEU A 301 14.58 17.22 7.08
N SER A 302 15.11 18.33 7.62
CA SER A 302 16.37 18.94 7.18
C SER A 302 17.37 18.99 8.34
N GLY A 303 18.61 18.59 8.07
CA GLY A 303 19.70 18.62 9.06
C GLY A 303 19.55 17.64 10.24
N HIS A 304 20.41 17.81 11.24
CA HIS A 304 20.37 17.03 12.48
C HIS A 304 19.13 17.38 13.28
N ALA A 305 18.32 16.38 13.62
CA ALA A 305 17.05 16.63 14.27
C ALA A 305 16.71 15.57 15.32
N ASN A 306 16.03 16.03 16.36
CA ASN A 306 15.51 15.24 17.45
C ASN A 306 13.99 15.33 17.40
N VAL A 307 13.33 14.33 16.83
CA VAL A 307 11.89 14.40 16.47
C VAL A 307 11.11 13.20 17.01
N ARG A 308 9.87 13.44 17.42
CA ARG A 308 8.97 12.38 17.85
C ARG A 308 8.30 11.75 16.64
N TRP A 309 8.53 10.46 16.43
CA TRP A 309 7.90 9.72 15.33
C TRP A 309 6.57 9.10 15.79
N LEU A 310 5.50 9.34 15.04
CA LEU A 310 4.23 8.62 15.12
C LEU A 310 4.13 7.64 13.96
N GLU A 311 3.90 6.37 14.28
CA GLU A 311 3.79 5.30 13.30
C GLU A 311 2.53 4.45 13.55
N LYS A 312 1.86 4.12 12.44
CA LYS A 312 0.82 3.10 12.43
C LYS A 312 0.91 2.30 11.14
N THR A 313 1.23 1.02 11.28
CA THR A 313 1.05 0.01 10.25
C THR A 313 0.41 -1.22 10.88
N PRO A 314 -0.69 -1.79 10.35
CA PRO A 314 -1.40 -2.89 11.00
C PRO A 314 -0.51 -4.07 11.42
N LYS A 315 0.46 -4.45 10.58
CA LYS A 315 1.40 -5.55 10.85
C LYS A 315 2.27 -5.33 12.09
N ASN A 316 2.46 -4.07 12.51
CA ASN A 316 3.25 -3.74 13.70
C ASN A 316 2.58 -4.20 15.01
N ALA A 317 1.27 -4.49 14.97
CA ALA A 317 0.58 -5.19 16.05
C ALA A 317 1.21 -6.54 16.40
N LEU A 318 1.89 -7.19 15.44
CA LEU A 318 2.55 -8.48 15.62
C LEU A 318 4.06 -8.34 15.87
N ARG A 319 4.59 -7.12 15.93
CA ARG A 319 6.04 -6.83 15.90
C ARG A 319 6.50 -5.93 17.06
N ILE A 320 5.72 -5.84 18.14
CA ILE A 320 6.03 -5.01 19.32
C ILE A 320 7.44 -5.32 19.88
N PRO A 321 7.90 -6.58 20.03
CA PRO A 321 9.23 -6.86 20.55
C PRO A 321 10.36 -6.40 19.61
N LEU A 322 10.17 -6.52 18.28
CA LEU A 322 11.10 -6.00 17.29
C LEU A 322 11.22 -4.47 17.40
N LEU A 323 10.09 -3.77 17.46
CA LEU A 323 10.04 -2.31 17.58
C LEU A 323 10.63 -1.84 18.90
N LYS A 324 10.39 -2.57 19.99
CA LYS A 324 10.98 -2.29 21.31
C LYS A 324 12.51 -2.47 21.33
N ALA A 325 13.02 -3.48 20.61
CA ALA A 325 14.46 -3.68 20.47
C ALA A 325 15.11 -2.56 19.64
N LEU A 326 14.41 -2.07 18.61
CA LEU A 326 14.89 -0.95 17.79
C LEU A 326 14.80 0.41 18.52
N PHE A 327 13.75 0.59 19.32
CA PHE A 327 13.47 1.81 20.07
C PHE A 327 13.19 1.47 21.55
N PRO A 328 14.24 1.39 22.39
CA PRO A 328 14.10 1.01 23.80
C PRO A 328 13.20 1.95 24.61
N ASP A 329 13.00 3.19 24.19
CA ASP A 329 12.16 4.18 24.85
C ASP A 329 10.77 4.36 24.18
N ALA A 330 10.42 3.53 23.19
CA ALA A 330 9.13 3.57 22.49
C ALA A 330 7.91 3.52 23.41
N LEU A 331 6.84 4.16 22.97
CA LEU A 331 5.53 4.19 23.59
C LEU A 331 4.52 3.48 22.69
N PHE A 332 3.68 2.62 23.27
CA PHE A 332 2.71 1.83 22.53
C PHE A 332 1.29 2.24 22.93
N VAL A 333 0.51 2.72 21.97
CA VAL A 333 -0.92 3.00 22.12
C VAL A 333 -1.69 1.82 21.54
N HIS A 334 -2.25 0.98 22.39
CA HIS A 334 -3.10 -0.15 22.01
C HIS A 334 -4.54 0.31 21.82
N LEU A 335 -4.96 0.41 20.57
CA LEU A 335 -6.36 0.67 20.22
C LEU A 335 -7.06 -0.66 19.98
N TRP A 336 -8.20 -0.88 20.63
CA TRP A 336 -9.01 -2.07 20.44
C TRP A 336 -10.48 -1.72 20.16
N ARG A 337 -11.19 -2.64 19.51
CA ARG A 337 -12.62 -2.52 19.17
C ARG A 337 -13.35 -3.80 19.55
N SER A 338 -14.62 -3.68 19.94
CA SER A 338 -15.45 -4.82 20.29
C SER A 338 -15.45 -5.88 19.18
N PRO A 339 -15.47 -7.18 19.54
CA PRO A 339 -15.32 -8.26 18.59
C PRO A 339 -16.43 -8.26 17.53
N GLU A 340 -17.67 -7.97 17.90
CA GLU A 340 -18.83 -7.97 16.99
C GLU A 340 -18.62 -6.99 15.83
N GLU A 341 -18.32 -5.74 16.16
CA GLU A 341 -18.15 -4.70 15.15
C GLU A 341 -16.87 -4.90 14.34
N ASN A 342 -15.80 -5.34 15.00
CA ASN A 342 -14.52 -5.50 14.33
C ASN A 342 -14.53 -6.71 13.39
N ILE A 343 -15.11 -7.85 13.80
CA ILE A 343 -15.27 -9.05 12.96
C ILE A 343 -16.11 -8.71 11.73
N ALA A 344 -17.25 -8.03 11.89
CA ALA A 344 -18.05 -7.56 10.77
C ALA A 344 -17.23 -6.71 9.79
N SER A 345 -16.39 -5.81 10.32
CA SER A 345 -15.54 -4.96 9.49
C SER A 345 -14.43 -5.73 8.76
N ILE A 346 -13.84 -6.75 9.41
CA ILE A 346 -12.86 -7.65 8.78
C ILE A 346 -13.54 -8.46 7.68
N MET A 347 -14.68 -9.08 7.94
CA MET A 347 -15.45 -9.84 6.94
C MET A 347 -15.79 -8.97 5.73
N ASN A 348 -16.24 -7.73 5.95
CA ASN A 348 -16.52 -6.80 4.87
C ASN A 348 -15.27 -6.45 4.05
N ALA A 349 -14.12 -6.28 4.70
CA ALA A 349 -12.84 -6.04 4.00
C ALA A 349 -12.42 -7.24 3.14
N TRP A 350 -12.61 -8.47 3.64
CA TRP A 350 -12.37 -9.70 2.87
C TRP A 350 -13.30 -9.83 1.66
N ASN A 351 -14.61 -9.65 1.85
CA ASN A 351 -15.60 -9.78 0.79
C ASN A 351 -15.39 -8.77 -0.35
N LYS A 352 -14.86 -7.59 -0.06
CA LYS A 352 -14.58 -6.56 -1.07
C LYS A 352 -13.36 -6.86 -1.96
N GLY A 353 -12.43 -7.72 -1.54
CA GLY A 353 -11.23 -8.06 -2.32
C GLY A 353 -10.14 -6.96 -2.36
N ASN A 354 -10.47 -5.68 -2.20
CA ASN A 354 -9.49 -4.57 -2.23
C ASN A 354 -8.48 -4.57 -1.07
N TRP A 355 -8.60 -5.51 -0.13
CA TRP A 355 -7.74 -5.66 1.04
C TRP A 355 -6.87 -6.92 0.99
N VAL A 356 -6.82 -7.62 -0.16
CA VAL A 356 -5.91 -8.74 -0.38
C VAL A 356 -4.48 -8.25 -0.20
N THR A 357 -3.82 -8.75 0.84
CA THR A 357 -2.44 -8.41 1.17
C THR A 357 -1.48 -9.44 0.61
N TYR A 358 -1.92 -10.70 0.55
CA TYR A 358 -1.16 -11.82 0.02
C TYR A 358 -1.99 -12.54 -1.05
N PRO A 359 -1.75 -12.25 -2.34
CA PRO A 359 -2.43 -12.93 -3.44
C PRO A 359 -2.16 -14.44 -3.43
N SER A 360 -0.96 -14.84 -2.99
CA SER A 360 -0.53 -16.23 -2.86
C SER A 360 0.30 -16.39 -1.59
N LEU A 361 0.05 -17.46 -0.83
CA LEU A 361 0.86 -17.87 0.31
C LEU A 361 1.25 -19.34 0.17
N PRO A 362 2.49 -19.73 0.52
CA PRO A 362 2.90 -21.13 0.53
C PRO A 362 1.92 -22.01 1.31
N GLY A 363 1.36 -23.04 0.67
CA GLY A 363 0.44 -23.98 1.30
C GLY A 363 -0.99 -23.46 1.52
N ARG A 364 -1.36 -22.26 1.05
CA ARG A 364 -2.75 -21.74 1.11
C ARG A 364 -3.50 -21.94 -0.20
N LYS A 365 -4.81 -22.22 -0.11
CA LYS A 365 -5.73 -22.10 -1.24
C LYS A 365 -6.39 -20.71 -1.23
N GLY A 366 -6.13 -19.93 -2.28
CA GLY A 366 -6.69 -18.58 -2.45
C GLY A 366 -5.96 -17.49 -1.65
N PRO A 367 -6.38 -16.22 -1.85
CA PRO A 367 -5.70 -15.07 -1.26
C PRO A 367 -5.91 -14.96 0.26
N TRP A 368 -5.11 -14.12 0.90
CA TRP A 368 -5.29 -13.65 2.27
C TRP A 368 -5.38 -12.13 2.32
N SER A 369 -6.34 -11.62 3.08
CA SER A 369 -6.55 -10.19 3.28
C SER A 369 -6.08 -9.72 4.66
N LEU A 370 -5.56 -8.48 4.70
CA LEU A 370 -5.04 -7.82 5.91
C LEU A 370 -3.77 -8.50 6.46
N LEU A 371 -3.39 -8.17 7.70
CA LEU A 371 -2.22 -8.79 8.35
C LEU A 371 -2.41 -10.31 8.56
N LEU A 372 -1.29 -11.02 8.66
CA LEU A 372 -1.19 -12.47 8.75
C LEU A 372 -0.64 -12.90 10.13
N PRO A 373 -1.50 -13.27 11.10
CA PRO A 373 -1.07 -13.75 12.41
C PRO A 373 -0.50 -15.18 12.38
N PRO A 374 0.41 -15.54 13.31
CA PRO A 374 0.83 -16.93 13.50
C PRO A 374 -0.34 -17.90 13.68
N GLY A 375 -0.29 -19.07 13.04
CA GLY A 375 -1.34 -20.09 13.09
C GLY A 375 -2.38 -20.00 11.96
N TRP A 376 -2.24 -19.04 11.04
CA TRP A 376 -3.15 -18.84 9.91
C TRP A 376 -3.30 -20.08 9.01
N GLN A 377 -2.29 -20.96 8.95
CA GLN A 377 -2.27 -22.17 8.12
C GLN A 377 -3.42 -23.12 8.47
N ALA A 378 -3.81 -23.17 9.74
CA ALA A 378 -4.93 -23.98 10.22
C ALA A 378 -6.28 -23.51 9.64
N LEU A 379 -6.32 -22.32 9.02
CA LEU A 379 -7.55 -21.73 8.49
C LEU A 379 -7.81 -22.01 7.02
N ASN A 380 -7.01 -22.88 6.41
CA ASN A 380 -7.25 -23.33 5.05
C ASN A 380 -8.62 -24.02 4.95
N GLY A 381 -9.49 -23.49 4.08
CA GLY A 381 -10.84 -24.01 3.88
C GLY A 381 -11.85 -23.69 5.00
N ARG A 382 -11.45 -22.92 6.02
CA ARG A 382 -12.38 -22.47 7.08
C ARG A 382 -13.27 -21.32 6.57
N PRO A 383 -14.51 -21.20 7.07
CA PRO A 383 -15.42 -20.15 6.63
C PRO A 383 -14.94 -18.77 7.08
N LEU A 384 -15.30 -17.74 6.32
CA LEU A 384 -14.83 -16.36 6.55
C LEU A 384 -15.06 -15.83 7.98
N PRO A 385 -16.20 -16.08 8.66
CA PRO A 385 -16.40 -15.63 10.04
C PRO A 385 -15.33 -16.17 11.00
N GLU A 386 -14.88 -17.42 10.81
CA GLU A 386 -13.82 -18.01 11.64
C GLU A 386 -12.46 -17.37 11.35
N ILE A 387 -12.17 -17.06 10.07
CA ILE A 387 -10.97 -16.33 9.68
C ILE A 387 -10.95 -14.94 10.30
N ALA A 388 -12.07 -14.22 10.24
CA ALA A 388 -12.20 -12.89 10.80
C ALA A 388 -12.09 -12.88 12.33
N ALA A 389 -12.73 -13.85 13.02
CA ALA A 389 -12.61 -14.03 14.46
C ALA A 389 -11.18 -14.36 14.88
N PHE A 390 -10.49 -15.25 14.16
CA PHE A 390 -9.08 -15.54 14.39
C PHE A 390 -8.19 -14.32 14.21
N GLN A 391 -8.38 -13.52 13.16
CA GLN A 391 -7.60 -12.29 12.97
C GLN A 391 -7.80 -11.30 14.11
N TRP A 392 -9.03 -11.17 14.63
CA TRP A 392 -9.31 -10.34 15.80
C TRP A 392 -8.66 -10.91 17.07
N GLU A 393 -8.88 -12.19 17.35
CA GLU A 393 -8.42 -12.87 18.56
C GLU A 393 -6.89 -12.90 18.61
N ALA A 394 -6.26 -13.48 17.59
CA ALA A 394 -4.82 -13.73 17.59
C ALA A 394 -4.03 -12.43 17.66
N THR A 395 -4.49 -11.39 16.94
CA THR A 395 -3.83 -10.08 16.97
C THR A 395 -3.92 -9.44 18.36
N ASN A 396 -5.12 -9.38 18.95
CA ASN A 396 -5.29 -8.77 20.27
C ASN A 396 -4.59 -9.58 21.38
N ARG A 397 -4.65 -10.92 21.30
CA ARG A 397 -3.91 -11.80 22.22
C ARG A 397 -2.42 -11.53 22.16
N ILE A 398 -1.85 -11.48 20.95
CA ILE A 398 -0.43 -11.20 20.73
C ILE A 398 -0.04 -9.81 21.24
N ILE A 399 -0.82 -8.77 20.95
CA ILE A 399 -0.58 -7.42 21.48
C ILE A 399 -0.55 -7.47 23.01
N LEU A 400 -1.54 -8.09 23.65
CA LEU A 400 -1.61 -8.19 25.11
C LEU A 400 -0.43 -8.99 25.70
N GLU A 401 0.00 -10.06 25.04
CA GLU A 401 1.14 -10.89 25.47
C GLU A 401 2.47 -10.15 25.36
N ASP A 402 2.67 -9.36 24.30
CA ASP A 402 3.87 -8.56 24.13
C ASP A 402 3.90 -7.37 25.09
N LEU A 403 2.77 -6.68 25.24
CA LEU A 403 2.64 -5.52 26.14
C LEU A 403 2.82 -5.88 27.61
N LYS A 404 2.51 -7.11 28.03
CA LYS A 404 2.85 -7.61 29.39
C LYS A 404 4.35 -7.50 29.71
N LYS A 405 5.21 -7.49 28.70
CA LYS A 405 6.68 -7.39 28.85
C LYS A 405 7.18 -5.96 28.74
N ILE A 406 6.30 -5.00 28.45
CA ILE A 406 6.62 -3.58 28.31
C ILE A 406 6.33 -2.88 29.63
N HIS A 407 7.19 -1.93 30.03
CA HIS A 407 6.98 -1.16 31.25
C HIS A 407 5.61 -0.43 31.20
N PRO A 408 4.83 -0.38 32.30
CA PRO A 408 3.50 0.26 32.31
C PRO A 408 3.51 1.71 31.81
N SER A 409 4.58 2.48 32.08
CA SER A 409 4.72 3.86 31.58
C SER A 409 4.97 3.98 30.07
N GLN A 410 5.11 2.86 29.35
CA GLN A 410 5.37 2.80 27.91
C GLN A 410 4.23 2.15 27.14
N GLN A 411 3.09 1.90 27.80
CA GLN A 411 1.90 1.36 27.16
C GLN A 411 0.65 2.10 27.64
N LEU A 412 -0.28 2.33 26.72
CA LEU A 412 -1.60 2.87 27.01
C LEU A 412 -2.63 2.12 26.16
N ARG A 413 -3.67 1.59 26.81
CA ARG A 413 -4.79 0.94 26.12
C ARG A 413 -5.99 1.88 26.08
N ILE A 414 -6.60 1.98 24.90
CA ILE A 414 -7.79 2.81 24.63
C ILE A 414 -8.79 2.00 23.79
N SER A 415 -10.07 2.24 24.00
CA SER A 415 -11.10 1.64 23.16
C SER A 415 -11.47 2.56 21.99
N TYR A 416 -11.83 1.97 20.86
CA TYR A 416 -12.41 2.68 19.72
C TYR A 416 -13.73 3.37 20.10
N SER A 417 -14.49 2.77 21.01
CA SER A 417 -15.72 3.36 21.55
C SER A 417 -15.44 4.69 22.24
N ASP A 418 -14.43 4.75 23.12
CA ASP A 418 -14.04 5.99 23.81
C ASP A 418 -13.55 7.04 22.82
N LEU A 419 -12.79 6.64 21.80
CA LEU A 419 -12.31 7.55 20.75
C LEU A 419 -13.48 8.18 19.97
N CYS A 420 -14.55 7.43 19.71
CA CYS A 420 -15.72 7.95 19.02
C CYS A 420 -16.64 8.78 19.92
N GLN A 421 -16.87 8.36 21.16
CA GLN A 421 -17.81 9.01 22.08
C GLN A 421 -17.21 10.23 22.79
N ASN A 422 -15.91 10.21 23.06
CA ASN A 422 -15.18 11.29 23.71
C ASN A 422 -13.79 11.47 23.07
N PRO A 423 -13.72 11.97 21.83
CA PRO A 423 -12.47 12.12 21.11
C PRO A 423 -11.49 13.04 21.85
N GLY A 424 -11.94 14.20 22.33
CA GLY A 424 -11.09 15.14 23.07
C GLY A 424 -10.49 14.54 24.35
N GLY A 425 -11.30 13.88 25.17
CA GLY A 425 -10.82 13.21 26.38
C GLY A 425 -9.86 12.05 26.09
N THR A 426 -10.14 11.26 25.05
CA THR A 426 -9.28 10.14 24.63
C THR A 426 -7.94 10.64 24.09
N VAL A 427 -7.94 11.66 23.24
CA VAL A 427 -6.72 12.27 22.71
C VAL A 427 -5.91 12.91 23.84
N GLN A 428 -6.54 13.65 24.76
CA GLN A 428 -5.85 14.23 25.92
C GLN A 428 -5.12 13.16 26.76
N LYS A 429 -5.72 11.99 26.98
CA LYS A 429 -5.05 10.86 27.67
C LYS A 429 -3.79 10.41 26.93
N ILE A 430 -3.87 10.27 25.60
CA ILE A 430 -2.73 9.85 24.76
C ILE A 430 -1.61 10.89 24.79
N LEU A 431 -1.95 12.18 24.68
CA LEU A 431 -0.98 13.27 24.72
C LEU A 431 -0.28 13.33 26.08
N SER A 432 -1.03 13.22 27.17
CA SER A 432 -0.48 13.21 28.54
C SER A 432 0.47 12.01 28.75
N PHE A 433 0.08 10.82 28.28
CA PHE A 433 0.92 9.62 28.28
C PHE A 433 2.21 9.80 27.46
N SER A 434 2.08 10.46 26.30
CA SER A 434 3.20 10.63 25.35
C SER A 434 4.11 11.81 25.69
N GLY A 435 3.72 12.66 26.65
CA GLY A 435 4.40 13.92 26.96
C GLY A 435 4.31 14.92 25.81
N LEU A 436 3.14 15.02 25.18
CA LEU A 436 2.81 15.95 24.09
C LEU A 436 1.77 16.96 24.58
N SER A 437 1.68 18.10 23.89
CA SER A 437 0.75 19.17 24.23
C SER A 437 -0.53 19.10 23.41
N MET A 438 -1.65 19.50 24.03
CA MET A 438 -2.89 19.75 23.29
C MET A 438 -2.74 21.07 22.54
N THR A 439 -2.56 21.01 21.22
CA THR A 439 -2.46 22.20 20.37
C THR A 439 -3.84 22.68 19.92
N SER A 440 -3.93 23.91 19.42
CA SER A 440 -5.18 24.49 18.89
C SER A 440 -5.79 23.62 17.79
N GLU A 441 -4.96 23.08 16.89
CA GLU A 441 -5.38 22.25 15.77
C GLU A 441 -5.96 20.90 16.24
N LEU A 442 -5.35 20.31 17.28
CA LEU A 442 -5.88 19.09 17.89
C LEU A 442 -7.19 19.36 18.65
N GLN A 443 -7.27 20.49 19.37
CA GLN A 443 -8.46 20.88 20.11
C GLN A 443 -9.63 21.14 19.16
N GLU A 444 -9.39 21.84 18.04
CA GLU A 444 -10.39 22.05 17.00
C GLU A 444 -10.84 20.71 16.39
N ARG A 445 -9.88 19.86 15.99
CA ARG A 445 -10.16 18.55 15.37
C ARG A 445 -10.96 17.63 16.29
N CYS A 446 -10.71 17.70 17.60
CA CYS A 446 -11.41 16.87 18.60
C CYS A 446 -12.64 17.54 19.20
N GLY A 447 -12.92 18.80 18.88
CA GLY A 447 -14.07 19.56 19.40
C GLY A 447 -15.41 19.15 18.77
N HIS A 448 -15.36 18.31 17.73
CA HIS A 448 -16.50 17.86 16.94
C HIS A 448 -16.40 16.34 16.72
N ASN A 449 -17.39 15.74 16.05
CA ASN A 449 -17.25 14.36 15.59
C ASN A 449 -16.01 14.24 14.68
N LEU A 450 -15.14 13.27 14.96
CA LEU A 450 -13.93 13.08 14.17
C LEU A 450 -14.31 12.77 12.71
N PRO A 451 -13.60 13.37 11.73
CA PRO A 451 -13.87 13.11 10.32
C PRO A 451 -13.61 11.63 9.99
N PRO A 452 -14.37 11.03 9.06
CA PRO A 452 -14.11 9.67 8.63
C PRO A 452 -12.68 9.54 8.06
N SER A 453 -11.98 8.48 8.45
CA SER A 453 -10.62 8.23 7.97
C SER A 453 -10.58 7.90 6.48
N ARG A 454 -9.41 8.05 5.82
CA ARG A 454 -9.23 7.79 4.37
C ARG A 454 -9.65 6.39 3.88
N TYR A 455 -9.77 5.42 4.78
CA TYR A 455 -10.16 4.03 4.48
C TYR A 455 -11.59 3.69 4.98
N THR A 456 -12.39 4.72 5.23
CA THR A 456 -13.79 4.60 5.65
C THR A 456 -14.69 4.56 4.42
N ASP A 457 -15.07 3.36 3.99
CA ASP A 457 -15.93 3.21 2.80
C ASP A 457 -17.39 3.64 3.04
N THR A 458 -17.84 3.54 4.29
CA THR A 458 -19.21 3.83 4.71
C THR A 458 -19.13 4.29 6.15
N LEU A 459 -19.88 5.33 6.50
CA LEU A 459 -19.82 5.94 7.83
C LEU A 459 -20.05 4.87 8.93
N PRO A 460 -19.37 5.00 10.08
CA PRO A 460 -19.65 4.16 11.23
C PRO A 460 -21.12 4.34 11.64
N GLU A 461 -21.87 3.25 11.68
CA GLU A 461 -23.27 3.22 12.10
C GLU A 461 -23.43 2.15 13.18
N ALA A 462 -24.10 2.51 14.28
CA ALA A 462 -24.37 1.59 15.37
C ALA A 462 -25.22 0.41 14.87
N GLY A 463 -24.85 -0.82 15.24
CA GLY A 463 -25.59 -2.02 14.84
C GLY A 463 -25.35 -2.49 13.40
N LYS A 464 -24.48 -1.84 12.62
CA LYS A 464 -24.11 -2.29 11.26
C LYS A 464 -23.61 -3.74 11.18
N TRP A 465 -23.01 -4.23 12.26
CA TRP A 465 -22.56 -5.61 12.37
C TRP A 465 -23.71 -6.62 12.28
N ARG A 466 -24.95 -6.21 12.58
CA ARG A 466 -26.15 -7.07 12.54
C ARG A 466 -26.44 -7.65 11.14
N ARG A 467 -25.88 -7.06 10.07
CA ARG A 467 -25.88 -7.66 8.73
C ARG A 467 -25.28 -9.08 8.70
N TYR A 468 -24.34 -9.37 9.60
CA TYR A 468 -23.67 -10.67 9.75
C TYR A 468 -23.97 -11.28 11.13
N GLU A 469 -25.12 -10.96 11.74
CA GLU A 469 -25.44 -11.33 13.12
C GLU A 469 -25.33 -12.84 13.36
N THR A 470 -25.96 -13.63 12.49
CA THR A 470 -25.96 -15.10 12.61
C THR A 470 -24.55 -15.68 12.56
N GLU A 471 -23.73 -15.21 11.63
CA GLU A 471 -22.36 -15.67 11.43
C GLU A 471 -21.43 -15.24 12.58
N ILE A 472 -21.57 -14.00 13.05
CA ILE A 472 -20.76 -13.44 14.13
C ILE A 472 -21.07 -14.12 15.45
N LEU A 473 -22.35 -14.30 15.78
CA LEU A 473 -22.75 -14.95 17.03
C LEU A 473 -22.19 -16.38 17.17
N ARG A 474 -21.99 -17.09 16.06
CA ARG A 474 -21.38 -18.44 16.07
C ARG A 474 -19.90 -18.44 16.45
N VAL A 475 -19.16 -17.38 16.11
CA VAL A 475 -17.71 -17.29 16.35
C VAL A 475 -17.36 -16.44 17.57
N LEU A 476 -18.30 -15.65 18.09
CA LEU A 476 -18.11 -14.78 19.26
C LEU A 476 -17.60 -15.52 20.51
N PRO A 477 -18.01 -16.76 20.82
CA PRO A 477 -17.44 -17.49 21.96
C PRO A 477 -15.91 -17.67 21.88
N SER A 478 -15.34 -17.74 20.67
CA SER A 478 -13.88 -17.87 20.47
C SER A 478 -13.09 -16.61 20.84
N THR A 479 -13.75 -15.45 20.91
CA THR A 479 -13.11 -14.16 21.21
C THR A 479 -13.28 -13.71 22.65
N GLN A 480 -14.19 -14.36 23.41
CA GLN A 480 -14.64 -13.92 24.72
C GLN A 480 -13.49 -13.75 25.73
N ALA A 481 -12.59 -14.73 25.83
CA ALA A 481 -11.48 -14.68 26.79
C ALA A 481 -10.55 -13.48 26.57
N ILE A 482 -10.35 -13.07 25.32
CA ILE A 482 -9.54 -11.89 24.99
C ILE A 482 -10.35 -10.61 25.19
N TYR A 483 -11.63 -10.61 24.84
CA TYR A 483 -12.53 -9.49 25.08
C TYR A 483 -12.65 -9.13 26.57
N ASP A 484 -12.77 -10.11 27.45
CA ASP A 484 -12.84 -9.89 28.90
C ASP A 484 -11.55 -9.21 29.41
N ARG A 485 -10.39 -9.65 28.92
CA ARG A 485 -9.08 -9.06 29.25
C ARG A 485 -8.91 -7.64 28.70
N LEU A 486 -9.52 -7.33 27.56
CA LEU A 486 -9.51 -5.98 26.96
C LEU A 486 -10.44 -5.01 27.69
N SER A 487 -11.58 -5.51 28.14
CA SER A 487 -12.64 -4.72 28.79
C SER A 487 -12.36 -4.39 30.25
N GLN A 488 -11.49 -5.16 30.90
CA GLN A 488 -10.95 -4.80 32.21
C GLN A 488 -10.12 -3.51 32.09
N GLN A 489 -10.20 -2.60 33.07
CA GLN A 489 -9.32 -1.43 33.06
C GLN A 489 -7.85 -1.87 33.19
N PRO A 490 -6.91 -1.26 32.44
CA PRO A 490 -5.48 -1.57 32.55
C PRO A 490 -4.92 -1.26 33.93
#